data_AF-A0AAW1JWU0-F1
#
_entry.id   AF-A0AAW1JWU0-F1
#
_cell.length_a   1.000
_cell.length_b   1.000
_cell.length_c   1.000
_cell.angle_alpha   90.00
_cell.angle_beta   90.00
_cell.angle_gamma   90.00
#
_symmetry.space_group_name_H-M   'P 1'
#
loop_
_entity.id
_entity.type
_entity.pdbx_description
1 polymer ?
#
loop_
_entity_poly.entity_id
_entity_poly.type
_entity_poly.pdbx_seq_one_letter_code
_entity_poly.pdbx_strand_id
1 'polypeptide(L)'
;MGIKDVFNERDADLDNIAQNVELYVSRIMHSAKITVDEEGAVASSATVVETESKMEPPIFRANRPFLFFLYDKYTKSVIFAGKYADPK
;
A
#
# COMPACT_ATOMS: atom_id res chain seq x y z
N MET A 1 -0.18 -16.85 -8.62
CA MET A 1 0.31 -17.35 -7.32
C MET A 1 -0.25 -18.75 -7.13
N GLY A 2 0.58 -19.79 -7.20
CA GLY A 2 0.15 -21.20 -7.23
C GLY A 2 -0.09 -21.84 -5.86
N ILE A 3 -0.30 -21.04 -4.81
CA ILE A 3 -0.48 -21.50 -3.43
C ILE A 3 -1.92 -22.03 -3.29
N LYS A 4 -2.09 -23.35 -3.40
CA LYS A 4 -3.39 -24.03 -3.33
C LYS A 4 -3.45 -25.04 -2.18
N ASP A 5 -2.37 -25.79 -1.99
CA ASP A 5 -2.30 -26.92 -1.05
C ASP A 5 -2.62 -26.48 0.39
N VAL A 6 -2.18 -25.29 0.79
CA VAL A 6 -2.47 -24.73 2.13
C VAL A 6 -3.97 -24.52 2.41
N PHE A 7 -4.80 -24.45 1.37
CA PHE A 7 -6.26 -24.33 1.48
C PHE A 7 -6.99 -25.66 1.29
N ASN A 8 -6.28 -26.75 0.99
CA ASN A 8 -6.84 -28.08 0.81
C ASN A 8 -6.72 -28.88 2.10
N GLU A 9 -7.85 -29.37 2.62
CA GLU A 9 -7.90 -30.17 3.85
C GLU A 9 -7.00 -31.41 3.82
N ARG A 10 -6.77 -32.01 2.64
CA ARG A 10 -5.99 -33.24 2.48
C ARG A 10 -4.52 -33.02 2.14
N ASP A 11 -4.22 -31.93 1.43
CA ASP A 11 -2.88 -31.67 0.89
C ASP A 11 -2.11 -30.61 1.71
N ALA A 12 -2.76 -29.94 2.65
CA ALA A 12 -2.11 -28.94 3.51
C ALA A 12 -1.14 -29.60 4.49
N ASP A 13 0.14 -29.22 4.40
CA ASP A 13 1.17 -29.58 5.38
C ASP A 13 1.47 -28.36 6.28
N LEU A 14 1.00 -28.43 7.53
CA LEU A 14 1.17 -27.40 8.56
C LEU A 14 1.76 -27.98 9.86
N ASP A 15 2.53 -29.07 9.76
CA ASP A 15 3.11 -29.78 10.91
C ASP A 15 4.07 -28.91 11.76
N ASN A 16 4.63 -27.86 11.15
CA ASN A 16 5.46 -26.86 11.84
C ASN A 16 4.65 -25.93 12.76
N ILE A 17 3.31 -25.93 12.66
CA ILE A 17 2.41 -25.18 13.55
C ILE A 17 1.92 -26.08 14.68
N ALA A 18 1.42 -27.27 14.37
CA ALA A 18 0.99 -28.25 15.35
C ALA A 18 1.21 -29.67 14.82
N GLN A 19 1.85 -30.51 15.62
CA GLN A 19 2.13 -31.90 15.26
C GLN A 19 0.94 -32.81 15.57
N ASN A 20 0.71 -33.81 14.71
CA ASN A 20 -0.35 -34.82 14.85
C ASN A 20 -1.79 -34.27 14.79
N VAL A 21 -2.00 -33.14 14.10
CA VAL A 21 -3.31 -32.55 13.87
C VAL A 21 -3.41 -32.12 12.41
N GLU A 22 -4.46 -32.56 11.71
CA GLU A 22 -4.76 -32.10 10.35
C GLU A 22 -5.23 -30.64 10.40
N LEU A 23 -4.44 -29.74 9.81
CA LEU A 23 -4.71 -28.30 9.75
C LEU A 23 -4.68 -27.82 8.31
N TYR A 24 -5.57 -26.89 8.00
CA TYR A 24 -5.58 -26.18 6.71
C TYR A 24 -6.05 -24.74 6.91
N VAL A 25 -5.72 -23.87 5.96
CA VAL A 25 -6.17 -22.48 5.95
C VAL A 25 -7.51 -22.40 5.26
N SER A 26 -8.56 -22.04 5.99
CA SER A 26 -9.90 -21.85 5.41
C SER A 26 -10.05 -20.52 4.69
N ARG A 27 -9.49 -19.43 5.25
CA ARG A 27 -9.58 -18.09 4.67
C ARG A 27 -8.43 -17.19 5.11
N ILE A 28 -7.93 -16.38 4.17
CA ILE A 28 -7.04 -15.25 4.46
C ILE A 28 -7.79 -13.97 4.12
N MET A 29 -7.84 -13.02 5.05
CA MET A 29 -8.49 -11.72 4.85
C MET A 29 -7.51 -10.59 5.15
N HIS A 30 -7.51 -9.57 4.30
CA HIS A 30 -6.80 -8.33 4.53
C HIS A 30 -7.78 -7.16 4.32
N SER A 31 -7.88 -6.28 5.30
CA SER A 31 -8.72 -5.08 5.26
C SER A 31 -7.85 -3.87 5.55
N ALA A 32 -7.89 -2.88 4.67
CA ALA A 32 -7.06 -1.69 4.71
C ALA A 32 -7.93 -0.47 4.40
N LYS A 33 -7.85 0.57 5.24
CA LYS A 33 -8.51 1.85 5.04
C LYS A 33 -7.47 2.96 5.13
N ILE A 34 -7.47 3.84 4.13
CA ILE A 34 -6.64 5.05 4.12
C ILE A 34 -7.54 6.25 3.88
N THR A 35 -7.34 7.29 4.68
CA THR A 35 -7.93 8.61 4.48
C THR A 35 -6.79 9.53 4.07
N VAL A 36 -6.95 10.24 2.96
CA VAL A 36 -6.00 11.26 2.52
C VAL A 36 -6.72 12.58 2.66
N ASP A 37 -6.23 13.42 3.57
CA ASP A 37 -6.65 14.79 3.75
C ASP A 37 -5.48 15.74 3.50
N GLU A 38 -5.80 17.02 3.39
CA GLU A 38 -4.80 18.08 3.25
C GLU A 38 -4.11 18.34 4.59
N GLU A 39 -4.79 18.09 5.72
CA GLU A 39 -4.26 18.34 7.06
C GLU A 39 -2.97 17.55 7.35
N GLY A 40 -2.84 16.31 6.86
CA GLY A 40 -1.60 15.52 6.92
C GLY A 40 -0.42 16.10 6.12
N ALA A 41 -0.66 17.07 5.24
CA ALA A 41 0.33 17.81 4.45
C ALA A 41 0.38 19.32 4.76
N VAL A 42 -0.41 19.80 5.72
CA VAL A 42 -0.54 21.24 6.06
C VAL A 42 0.51 21.73 7.07
N ALA A 43 1.31 20.83 7.67
CA ALA A 43 2.36 21.24 8.61
C ALA A 43 3.71 21.63 7.97
N SER A 44 3.83 21.64 6.64
CA SER A 44 5.02 22.19 5.96
C SER A 44 4.64 23.43 5.18
N SER A 45 4.74 24.56 5.90
CA SER A 45 4.74 25.93 5.39
C SER A 45 5.01 26.05 3.89
N ALA A 46 4.02 26.55 3.14
CA ALA A 46 4.22 27.09 1.81
C ALA A 46 5.04 28.39 1.87
N THR A 47 6.29 28.31 2.29
CA THR A 47 7.25 29.40 2.12
C THR A 47 7.98 29.16 0.80
N VAL A 48 7.49 29.76 -0.27
CA VAL A 48 8.21 29.83 -1.54
C VAL A 48 9.31 30.88 -1.37
N VAL A 49 10.57 30.45 -1.35
CA VAL A 49 11.71 31.36 -1.55
C VAL A 49 11.80 31.60 -3.05
N GLU A 50 11.36 32.78 -3.51
CA GLU A 50 11.50 33.21 -4.90
C GLU A 50 12.99 33.46 -5.19
N THR A 51 13.68 32.43 -5.67
CA THR A 51 14.92 32.63 -6.42
C THR A 51 14.51 32.87 -7.86
N GLU A 52 14.91 34.00 -8.46
CA GLU A 52 14.62 34.32 -9.87
C GLU A 52 15.32 33.30 -10.79
N SER A 53 14.66 32.16 -11.00
CA SER A 53 14.96 31.23 -12.07
C SER A 53 14.05 31.59 -13.25
N LYS A 54 14.63 31.81 -14.44
CA LYS A 54 13.89 32.08 -15.68
C LYS A 54 13.05 30.90 -16.18
N MET A 55 13.00 29.80 -15.43
CA MET A 55 12.36 28.54 -15.81
C MET A 55 11.20 28.26 -14.85
N GLU A 56 9.98 28.25 -15.37
CA GLU A 56 8.79 27.87 -14.60
C GLU A 56 8.89 26.39 -14.19
N PRO A 57 8.60 26.04 -12.92
CA PRO A 57 8.59 24.65 -12.49
C PRO A 57 7.46 23.88 -13.19
N PRO A 58 7.69 22.60 -13.54
CA PRO A 58 6.66 21.80 -14.19
C PRO A 58 5.47 21.56 -13.26
N ILE A 59 4.26 21.77 -13.77
CA ILE A 59 3.01 21.51 -13.03
C ILE A 59 2.67 20.03 -13.13
N PHE A 60 2.56 19.33 -11.99
CA PHE A 60 2.06 17.96 -11.93
C PHE A 60 0.56 17.94 -11.64
N ARG A 61 -0.21 17.26 -12.48
CA ARG A 61 -1.66 17.03 -12.29
C ARG A 61 -1.97 15.55 -12.37
N ALA A 62 -2.44 14.98 -11.27
CA ALA A 62 -2.90 13.59 -11.19
C ALA A 62 -4.38 13.47 -11.63
N ASN A 63 -4.71 13.91 -12.84
CA ASN A 63 -6.09 14.01 -13.37
C ASN A 63 -6.56 12.75 -14.15
N ARG A 64 -5.96 11.60 -13.85
CA ARG A 64 -6.24 10.29 -14.47
C ARG A 64 -5.81 9.20 -13.48
N PRO A 65 -6.24 7.94 -13.65
CA PRO A 65 -5.91 6.89 -12.69
C PRO A 65 -4.41 6.81 -12.38
N PHE A 66 -4.08 6.82 -11.09
CA PHE A 66 -2.70 6.79 -10.60
C PHE A 66 -2.54 5.77 -9.47
N LEU A 67 -1.30 5.35 -9.26
CA LEU A 67 -0.92 4.50 -8.14
C LEU A 67 -0.33 5.37 -7.02
N PHE A 68 -0.56 4.98 -5.77
CA PHE A 68 0.05 5.60 -4.61
C PHE A 68 0.60 4.54 -3.67
N PHE A 69 1.63 4.92 -2.92
CA PHE A 69 2.29 4.06 -1.96
C PHE A 69 2.58 4.81 -0.67
N LEU A 70 2.29 4.20 0.48
CA LEU A 70 2.87 4.62 1.75
C LEU A 70 4.13 3.78 1.95
N TYR A 71 5.29 4.42 1.86
CA TYR A 71 6.58 3.74 1.85
C TYR A 71 7.44 4.21 3.02
N ASP A 72 7.93 3.26 3.81
CA ASP A 72 8.94 3.53 4.83
C ASP A 72 10.34 3.41 4.22
N LYS A 73 11.06 4.54 4.22
CA LYS A 73 12.42 4.62 3.67
C LYS A 73 13.45 3.89 4.52
N TYR A 74 13.24 3.76 5.84
CA TYR A 74 14.18 3.11 6.74
C TYR A 74 14.16 1.60 6.57
N THR A 75 12.97 1.00 6.63
CA THR A 75 12.78 -0.45 6.44
C THR A 75 12.69 -0.87 4.97
N LYS A 76 12.68 0.10 4.05
CA LYS A 76 12.50 -0.09 2.61
C LYS A 76 11.24 -0.88 2.25
N SER A 77 10.16 -0.65 2.99
CA SER A 77 8.94 -1.45 2.91
C SER A 77 7.74 -0.61 2.46
N VAL A 78 6.91 -1.22 1.62
CA VAL A 78 5.62 -0.66 1.22
C VAL A 78 4.59 -1.05 2.29
N ILE A 79 4.11 -0.06 3.04
CA ILE A 79 3.09 -0.24 4.08
C ILE A 79 1.71 -0.29 3.43
N PHE A 80 1.46 0.58 2.45
CA PHE A 80 0.23 0.59 1.66
C PHE A 80 0.54 0.76 0.19
N ALA A 81 -0.24 0.08 -0.66
CA ALA A 81 -0.26 0.27 -2.10
C ALA A 81 -1.71 0.38 -2.55
N GLY A 82 -2.00 1.34 -3.42
CA GLY A 82 -3.36 1.53 -3.91
C GLY A 82 -3.40 2.14 -5.30
N LYS A 83 -4.55 1.96 -5.95
CA LYS A 83 -4.90 2.62 -7.21
C LYS A 83 -6.05 3.58 -6.94
N TYR A 84 -5.86 4.84 -7.27
CA TYR A 84 -6.94 5.82 -7.33
C TYR A 84 -7.37 5.97 -8.79
N ALA A 85 -8.64 5.73 -9.10
CA ALA A 85 -9.11 5.65 -10.47
C ALA A 85 -10.48 6.28 -10.72
N ASP A 86 -11.30 6.40 -9.68
CA ASP A 86 -12.65 6.92 -9.76
C ASP A 86 -12.87 7.91 -8.61
N PRO A 87 -12.52 9.19 -8.81
CA PRO A 87 -12.81 10.24 -7.84
C PRO A 87 -14.31 10.47 -7.74
N LYS A 88 -14.83 10.50 -6.51
CA LYS A 88 -16.16 11.05 -6.23
C LYS A 88 -16.08 12.54 -5.96
#